data_AF-A0A7S0R8Q3-F1
#
_entry.id   AF-A0A7S0R8Q3-F1
#
_cell.length_a   1.000
_cell.length_b   1.000
_cell.length_c   1.000
_cell.angle_alpha   90.00
_cell.angle_beta   90.00
_cell.angle_gamma   90.00
#
_symmetry.space_group_name_H-M   'P 1'
#
loop_
_entity.id
_entity.type
_entity.pdbx_description
1 polymer ?
#
loop_
_entity_poly.entity_id
_entity_poly.type
_entity_poly.pdbx_seq_one_letter_code
_entity_poly.pdbx_strand_id
1 'polypeptide(L)'
;QAVSSNKGFDWTEPAPSELPDPGAKSQLMRIKPDGPLAIVFNDHTHHSLMVKGREVKLPEKCRTQLSLAVSDTEGKSWKRVGVLKGGTAIALRYHAPYMLQVGCKLLV
;
A
#
# COMPACT_ATOMS: atom_id res chain seq x y z
N GLN A 1 -8.90 -8.68 3.36
CA GLN A 1 -7.94 -9.18 4.34
C GLN A 1 -8.56 -10.38 5.04
N ALA A 2 -7.79 -11.45 5.23
CA ALA A 2 -8.19 -12.62 6.02
C ALA A 2 -7.07 -12.92 7.02
N VAL A 3 -7.42 -13.51 8.15
CA VAL A 3 -6.47 -13.83 9.23
C VAL A 3 -6.44 -15.34 9.45
N SER A 4 -5.27 -15.88 9.76
CA SER A 4 -5.10 -17.25 10.23
C SER A 4 -4.43 -17.24 11.60
N SER A 5 -4.97 -18.04 12.51
CA SER A 5 -4.42 -18.24 13.86
C SER A 5 -3.59 -19.53 13.98
N ASN A 6 -3.60 -20.38 12.95
CA ASN A 6 -2.99 -21.71 12.97
C ASN A 6 -1.98 -21.92 11.83
N LYS A 7 -1.18 -20.88 11.55
CA LYS A 7 -0.11 -20.92 10.54
C LYS A 7 -0.61 -21.19 9.12
N GLY A 8 -1.82 -20.76 8.80
CA GLY A 8 -2.40 -20.80 7.46
C GLY A 8 -3.18 -22.07 7.12
N PHE A 9 -3.50 -22.91 8.10
CA PHE A 9 -4.32 -24.12 7.86
C PHE A 9 -5.78 -23.75 7.57
N ASP A 10 -6.35 -22.81 8.33
CA ASP A 10 -7.61 -22.17 8.01
C ASP A 10 -7.49 -20.64 8.05
N TRP A 11 -8.47 -20.00 7.44
CA TRP A 11 -8.55 -18.56 7.30
C TRP A 11 -9.97 -18.10 7.62
N THR A 12 -10.08 -16.92 8.20
CA THR A 12 -11.38 -16.24 8.32
C THR A 12 -11.93 -15.87 6.95
N GLU A 13 -13.25 -15.64 6.87
CA GLU A 13 -13.84 -14.95 5.73
C GLU A 13 -13.09 -13.62 5.45
N PRO A 14 -12.81 -13.30 4.17
CA PRO A 14 -12.10 -12.08 3.83
C PRO A 14 -12.98 -10.85 4.05
N ALA A 15 -12.48 -9.89 4.81
CA ALA A 15 -13.11 -8.59 5.01
C ALA A 15 -12.46 -7.49 4.14
N PRO A 16 -13.21 -6.46 3.70
CA PRO A 16 -12.62 -5.29 3.05
C PRO A 16 -11.53 -4.63 3.91
N SER A 17 -10.54 -4.01 3.26
CA SER A 17 -9.57 -3.13 3.92
C SER A 17 -9.99 -1.67 3.73
N GLU A 18 -9.62 -0.81 4.67
CA GLU A 18 -9.72 0.65 4.52
C GLU A 18 -8.71 1.21 3.51
N LEU A 19 -7.70 0.40 3.13
CA LEU A 19 -6.68 0.83 2.19
C LEU A 19 -7.24 0.86 0.75
N PRO A 20 -7.06 1.97 0.02
CA PRO A 20 -7.51 2.12 -1.37
C PRO A 20 -6.58 1.42 -2.37
N ASP A 21 -6.28 0.14 -2.12
CA ASP A 21 -5.50 -0.71 -3.02
C ASP A 21 -6.42 -1.28 -4.12
N PRO A 22 -6.13 -1.06 -5.42
CA PRO A 22 -6.94 -1.56 -6.55
C PRO A 22 -6.86 -3.07 -6.78
N GLY A 23 -6.34 -3.86 -5.82
CA GLY A 23 -5.94 -5.24 -6.05
C GLY A 23 -4.63 -5.35 -6.83
N ALA A 24 -3.71 -4.40 -6.64
CA ALA A 24 -2.34 -4.54 -7.10
C ALA A 24 -1.55 -5.42 -6.12
N LYS A 25 -0.31 -5.78 -6.47
CA LYS A 25 0.57 -6.39 -5.47
C LYS A 25 0.88 -5.32 -4.41
N SER A 26 0.54 -5.61 -3.17
CA SER A 26 1.01 -4.93 -1.97
C SER A 26 1.95 -5.86 -1.20
N GLN A 27 2.77 -5.29 -0.31
CA GLN A 27 3.60 -6.09 0.58
C GLN A 27 3.41 -5.61 2.01
N LEU A 28 3.25 -6.59 2.91
CA LEU A 28 3.07 -6.42 4.34
C LEU A 28 4.27 -7.04 5.06
N MET A 29 4.80 -6.36 6.07
CA MET A 29 5.77 -6.94 7.01
C MET A 29 5.57 -6.40 8.42
N ARG A 30 5.98 -7.17 9.43
CA ARG A 30 6.17 -6.65 10.78
C ARG A 30 7.52 -5.94 10.85
N ILE A 31 7.54 -4.69 11.32
CA ILE A 31 8.79 -4.00 11.64
C ILE A 31 9.42 -4.71 12.83
N LYS A 32 10.60 -5.28 12.64
CA LYS A 32 11.32 -6.04 13.67
C LYS A 32 11.87 -5.12 14.76
N PRO A 33 12.01 -5.61 16.01
CA PRO A 33 11.79 -7.01 16.45
C PRO A 33 10.32 -7.39 16.62
N ASP A 34 9.49 -6.52 17.20
CA ASP A 34 8.06 -6.77 17.45
C ASP A 34 7.25 -5.46 17.37
N GLY A 35 7.56 -4.66 16.36
CA GLY A 35 6.90 -3.39 16.10
C GLY A 35 5.59 -3.53 15.32
N PRO A 36 5.05 -2.40 14.84
CA PRO A 36 3.82 -2.40 14.05
C PRO A 36 3.97 -3.13 12.72
N LEU A 37 2.84 -3.45 12.12
CA LEU A 37 2.79 -3.85 10.73
C LEU A 37 3.03 -2.64 9.82
N ALA A 38 3.84 -2.80 8.79
CA ALA A 38 4.02 -1.85 7.71
C ALA A 38 3.50 -2.46 6.41
N ILE A 39 2.77 -1.67 5.63
CA ILE A 39 2.31 -2.06 4.31
C ILE A 39 2.68 -1.00 3.28
N VAL A 40 3.26 -1.48 2.18
CA VAL A 40 3.44 -0.67 0.97
C VAL A 40 2.42 -1.13 -0.06
N PHE A 41 1.69 -0.16 -0.62
CA PHE A 41 0.59 -0.43 -1.54
C PHE A 41 0.47 0.68 -2.59
N ASN A 42 -0.22 0.37 -3.68
CA ASN A 42 -0.61 1.38 -4.65
C ASN A 42 -1.86 2.09 -4.16
N ASP A 43 -1.76 3.40 -3.93
CA ASP A 43 -2.91 4.21 -3.58
C ASP A 43 -3.60 4.74 -4.82
N HIS A 44 -4.90 4.43 -4.95
CA HIS A 44 -5.72 4.86 -6.07
C HIS A 44 -6.72 5.97 -5.73
N THR A 45 -6.62 6.62 -4.57
CA THR A 45 -7.51 7.75 -4.20
C THR A 45 -7.44 8.91 -5.20
N HIS A 46 -6.32 9.09 -5.89
CA HIS A 46 -6.12 10.17 -6.87
C HIS A 46 -6.28 9.67 -8.31
N HIS A 47 -7.47 9.89 -8.87
CA HIS A 47 -7.78 9.60 -10.28
C HIS A 47 -7.64 10.83 -11.20
N SER A 48 -6.93 11.86 -10.80
CA SER A 48 -6.68 13.01 -11.66
C SER A 48 -5.27 13.57 -11.51
N LEU A 49 -4.79 14.19 -12.58
CA LEU A 49 -3.51 14.86 -12.60
C LEU A 49 -3.57 16.15 -13.42
N MET A 50 -2.73 17.12 -13.06
CA MET A 50 -2.63 18.39 -13.78
C MET A 50 -1.60 18.27 -14.91
N VAL A 51 -2.06 18.30 -16.18
CA VAL A 51 -1.20 18.41 -17.37
C VAL A 51 -1.33 19.81 -17.94
N LYS A 52 -0.24 20.60 -17.93
CA LYS A 52 -0.22 21.95 -18.52
C LYS A 52 -1.39 22.82 -18.04
N GLY A 53 -1.71 22.76 -16.74
CA GLY A 53 -2.81 23.52 -16.13
C GLY A 53 -4.22 22.96 -16.36
N ARG A 54 -4.38 21.79 -17.00
CA ARG A 54 -5.66 21.11 -17.16
C ARG A 54 -5.71 19.85 -16.31
N GLU A 55 -6.83 19.64 -15.62
CA GLU A 55 -7.11 18.39 -14.93
C GLU A 55 -7.44 17.30 -15.96
N VAL A 56 -6.68 16.21 -15.91
CA VAL A 56 -6.89 15.02 -16.74
C VAL A 56 -7.27 13.88 -15.82
N LYS A 57 -8.45 13.28 -16.06
CA LYS A 57 -8.88 12.07 -15.35
C LYS A 57 -8.07 10.87 -15.83
N LEU A 58 -7.49 10.16 -14.88
CA LEU A 58 -6.86 8.87 -15.07
C LEU A 58 -7.90 7.76 -15.11
N PRO A 59 -7.65 6.66 -15.85
CA PRO A 59 -8.40 5.42 -15.69
C PRO A 59 -8.49 4.96 -14.22
N GLU A 60 -9.62 4.36 -13.83
CA GLU A 60 -9.89 3.87 -12.47
C GLU A 60 -8.80 2.93 -11.90
N LYS A 61 -8.03 2.27 -12.77
CA LYS A 61 -6.96 1.32 -12.38
C LYS A 61 -5.55 1.83 -12.65
N CYS A 62 -5.29 3.13 -12.46
CA CYS A 62 -3.95 3.70 -12.63
C CYS A 62 -3.06 3.55 -11.41
N ARG A 63 -2.00 2.73 -11.52
CA ARG A 63 -1.02 2.47 -10.45
C ARG A 63 0.06 3.56 -10.37
N THR A 64 -0.35 4.78 -10.04
CA THR A 64 0.49 6.00 -10.15
C THR A 64 1.08 6.48 -8.85
N GLN A 65 0.61 5.97 -7.71
CA GLN A 65 1.10 6.41 -6.39
C GLN A 65 1.45 5.20 -5.52
N LEU A 66 2.69 5.17 -5.03
CA LEU A 66 3.14 4.19 -4.05
C LEU A 66 3.14 4.82 -2.66
N SER A 67 2.38 4.23 -1.74
CA SER A 67 2.18 4.76 -0.39
C SER A 67 2.64 3.76 0.67
N LEU A 68 3.03 4.29 1.82
CA LEU A 68 3.33 3.54 3.04
C LEU A 68 2.28 3.82 4.11
N ALA A 69 1.80 2.78 4.76
CA ALA A 69 0.98 2.88 5.96
C ALA A 69 1.49 1.91 7.03
N VAL A 70 1.18 2.22 8.29
CA VAL A 70 1.50 1.38 9.45
C VAL A 70 0.25 1.05 10.24
N SER A 71 0.25 -0.09 10.92
CA SER A 71 -0.83 -0.52 11.79
C SER A 71 -0.27 -1.02 13.12
N ASP A 72 -0.69 -0.37 14.20
CA ASP A 72 -0.48 -0.83 15.58
C ASP A 72 -1.59 -1.81 16.04
N THR A 73 -2.56 -2.10 15.17
CA THR A 73 -3.78 -2.87 15.49
C THR A 73 -3.87 -4.18 14.72
N GLU A 74 -2.72 -4.75 14.33
CA GLU A 74 -2.64 -6.01 13.58
C GLU A 74 -3.43 -5.97 12.25
N GLY A 75 -3.42 -4.81 11.58
CA GLY A 75 -4.03 -4.62 10.27
C GLY A 75 -5.53 -4.27 10.29
N LYS A 76 -6.11 -4.07 11.48
CA LYS A 76 -7.51 -3.64 11.65
C LYS A 76 -7.72 -2.19 11.21
N SER A 77 -6.77 -1.31 11.53
CA SER A 77 -6.77 0.10 11.14
C SER A 77 -5.38 0.52 10.68
N TRP A 78 -5.32 1.52 9.78
CA TRP A 78 -4.08 1.93 9.13
C TRP A 78 -3.84 3.43 9.27
N LYS A 79 -2.64 3.79 9.72
CA LYS A 79 -2.14 5.17 9.69
C LYS A 79 -1.24 5.36 8.48
N ARG A 80 -1.64 6.23 7.55
CA ARG A 80 -0.81 6.62 6.41
C ARG A 80 0.44 7.37 6.89
N VAL A 81 1.61 6.87 6.49
CA VAL A 81 2.91 7.50 6.80
C VAL A 81 3.26 8.52 5.73
N GLY A 82 3.04 8.20 4.45
CA GLY A 82 3.31 9.12 3.37
C GLY A 82 3.31 8.48 1.99
N VAL A 83 3.60 9.31 0.99
CA VAL A 83 3.79 8.91 -0.41
C VAL A 83 5.29 8.71 -0.63
N LEU A 84 5.68 7.50 -1.02
CA LEU A 84 7.09 7.14 -1.23
C LEU A 84 7.57 7.52 -2.62
N LYS A 85 6.74 7.24 -3.62
CA LYS A 85 6.94 7.66 -4.99
C LYS A 85 5.60 8.11 -5.55
N GLY A 86 5.58 9.38 -5.96
CA GLY A 86 4.52 9.95 -6.76
C GLY A 86 5.04 10.20 -8.16
N GLY A 87 4.19 10.01 -9.17
CA GLY A 87 4.49 10.41 -10.53
C GLY A 87 3.25 10.27 -11.39
N THR A 88 2.83 11.37 -11.99
CA THR A 88 1.66 11.45 -12.85
C THR A 88 2.09 11.57 -14.31
N ALA A 89 2.99 10.69 -14.74
CA ALA A 89 3.34 10.58 -16.15
C ALA A 89 2.46 9.51 -16.81
N ILE A 90 1.97 9.82 -18.01
CA ILE A 90 1.28 8.85 -18.87
C ILE A 90 2.22 7.64 -19.03
N ALA A 91 1.72 6.43 -18.79
CA ALA A 91 2.43 5.15 -18.76
C ALA A 91 3.36 4.86 -17.55
N LEU A 92 3.52 5.76 -16.59
CA LEU A 92 4.24 5.43 -15.35
C LEU A 92 3.39 4.50 -14.48
N ARG A 93 3.98 3.38 -14.07
CA ARG A 93 3.34 2.39 -13.23
C ARG A 93 4.30 1.90 -12.16
N TYR A 94 3.90 2.02 -10.90
CA TYR A 94 4.60 1.37 -9.78
C TYR A 94 3.96 0.01 -9.53
N HIS A 95 4.74 -1.07 -9.58
CA HIS A 95 4.27 -2.44 -9.46
C HIS A 95 5.19 -3.25 -8.56
N ALA A 96 4.60 -4.24 -7.87
CA ALA A 96 5.32 -5.23 -7.06
C ALA A 96 6.31 -4.59 -6.07
N PRO A 97 5.83 -3.69 -5.19
CA PRO A 97 6.70 -3.07 -4.21
C PRO A 97 7.30 -4.10 -3.25
N TYR A 98 8.49 -3.79 -2.75
CA TYR A 98 9.19 -4.60 -1.77
C TYR A 98 9.84 -3.70 -0.72
N MET A 99 9.80 -4.12 0.54
CA MET A 99 10.32 -3.47 1.70
C MET A 99 11.39 -4.34 2.33
N LEU A 100 12.49 -3.70 2.74
CA LEU A 100 13.60 -4.31 3.44
C LEU A 100 13.92 -3.51 4.69
N GLN A 101 13.96 -4.16 5.84
CA GLN A 101 14.47 -3.55 7.06
C GLN A 101 15.96 -3.79 7.20
N VAL A 102 16.73 -2.71 7.34
CA VAL A 102 18.18 -2.72 7.58
C VAL A 102 18.47 -1.92 8.85
N GLY A 103 18.69 -2.63 9.96
CA GLY A 103 18.78 -2.03 11.28
C GLY A 103 17.52 -1.24 11.64
N CYS A 104 17.68 0.06 11.92
CA CYS A 104 16.58 0.98 12.24
C CYS A 104 15.97 1.66 11.00
N LYS A 105 16.30 1.21 9.79
CA LYS A 105 15.79 1.79 8.54
C LYS A 105 14.86 0.83 7.82
N LEU A 106 13.77 1.36 7.26
CA LEU A 106 12.89 0.65 6.34
C LEU A 106 13.10 1.21 4.93
N LEU A 107 13.55 0.37 4.02
CA LEU A 107 13.81 0.68 2.62
C LEU A 107 12.65 0.16 1.77
N VAL A 108 12.27 0.90 0.72
CA VAL A 108 11.18 0.56 -0.21
C VAL A 108 11.57 0.84 -1.66
#